data_AF-A0A059WIQ1-F1
#
_entry.id   AF-A0A059WIQ1-F1
#
_cell.length_a   1.000
_cell.length_b   1.000
_cell.length_c   1.000
_cell.angle_alpha   90.00
_cell.angle_beta   90.00
_cell.angle_gamma   90.00
#
_symmetry.space_group_name_H-M   'P 1'
#
loop_
_entity.id
_entity.type
_entity.pdbx_description
1 polymer ?
#
loop_
_entity_poly.entity_id
_entity_poly.type
_entity_poly.pdbx_seq_one_letter_code
_entity_poly.pdbx_strand_id
1 'polypeptide(L)'
;MTGGWWLDYVPPRPAATGDLYIQGSSNTLHSDGALVAWPGSGTPTQAQCAALLSSNRATQSLKVQVGAKACVGTWQRHVGWVEVTSIPDAQRMDVTATVWGRR
;
A
#
# COMPACT_ATOMS: atom_id res chain seq x y z
N MET A 1 15.97 -3.40 9.02
CA MET A 1 15.10 -4.58 8.89
C MET A 1 14.05 -4.25 7.84
N THR A 2 13.76 -5.17 6.92
CA THR A 2 12.71 -5.00 5.89
C THR A 2 11.43 -5.62 6.45
N GLY A 3 10.32 -4.88 6.42
CA GLY A 3 9.01 -5.34 6.89
C GLY A 3 7.99 -5.23 5.77
N GLY A 4 7.70 -6.35 5.11
CA GLY A 4 6.76 -6.43 4.00
C GLY A 4 5.57 -7.35 4.27
N TRP A 5 4.55 -7.22 3.43
CA TRP A 5 3.31 -7.97 3.54
C TRP A 5 2.74 -8.33 2.17
N TRP A 6 2.25 -9.57 2.06
CA TRP A 6 1.37 -10.02 0.99
C TRP A 6 -0.07 -9.79 1.42
N LEU A 7 -0.76 -8.89 0.73
CA LEU A 7 -2.11 -8.43 1.06
C LEU A 7 -3.21 -9.30 0.43
N ASP A 8 -2.84 -10.16 -0.52
CA ASP A 8 -3.74 -11.14 -1.15
C ASP A 8 -4.27 -12.20 -0.15
N TYR A 9 -3.57 -12.43 0.97
CA TYR A 9 -3.98 -13.40 1.99
C TYR A 9 -4.86 -12.78 3.08
N VAL A 10 -5.71 -13.60 3.70
CA VAL A 10 -6.52 -13.24 4.87
C VAL A 10 -6.23 -14.19 6.04
N PRO A 11 -5.62 -13.74 7.15
CA PRO A 11 -4.98 -12.42 7.32
C PRO A 11 -3.74 -12.24 6.41
N PRO A 12 -3.28 -11.00 6.19
CA PRO A 12 -2.07 -10.74 5.40
C PRO A 12 -0.87 -11.54 5.91
N ARG A 13 -0.01 -12.00 4.99
CA ARG A 13 1.18 -12.78 5.35
C ARG A 13 2.43 -11.90 5.37
N PRO A 14 3.29 -12.02 6.39
CA PRO A 14 4.54 -11.28 6.43
C PRO A 14 5.52 -11.76 5.35
N ALA A 15 6.38 -10.86 4.90
CA ALA A 15 7.39 -11.10 3.89
C ALA A 15 8.55 -10.10 4.00
N ALA A 16 9.67 -10.38 3.31
CA ALA A 16 10.79 -9.44 3.26
C ALA A 16 10.46 -8.19 2.42
N THR A 17 9.79 -8.39 1.29
CA THR A 17 9.16 -7.37 0.43
C THR A 17 7.74 -7.86 0.07
N GLY A 18 7.01 -7.15 -0.78
CA GLY A 18 5.74 -7.66 -1.31
C GLY A 18 4.82 -6.57 -1.82
N ASP A 19 3.52 -6.81 -1.70
CA ASP A 19 2.49 -5.85 -2.14
C ASP A 19 2.63 -4.50 -1.42
N LEU A 20 3.10 -4.54 -0.17
CA LEU A 20 3.45 -3.36 0.60
C LEU A 20 4.62 -3.65 1.54
N TYR A 21 5.61 -2.78 1.56
CA TYR A 21 6.75 -2.88 2.48
C TYR A 21 7.37 -1.53 2.81
N ILE A 22 8.15 -1.51 3.88
CA ILE A 22 9.05 -0.41 4.23
C ILE A 22 10.51 -0.86 4.06
N GLN A 23 11.33 0.05 3.56
CA GLN A 23 12.76 -0.18 3.38
C GLN A 23 13.56 1.03 3.87
N GLY A 24 14.57 0.77 4.70
CA GLY A 24 15.45 1.81 5.23
C GLY A 24 14.76 2.71 6.28
N SER A 25 15.27 3.92 6.44
CA SER A 25 14.83 4.88 7.47
C SER A 25 14.01 6.04 6.90
N SER A 26 13.23 5.78 5.85
CA SER A 26 12.42 6.79 5.18
C SER A 26 10.96 6.45 5.36
N ASN A 27 10.12 7.43 5.73
CA ASN A 27 8.64 7.35 5.74
C ASN A 27 8.10 7.13 4.32
N THR A 28 8.48 6.02 3.71
CA THR A 28 8.25 5.68 2.32
C THR A 28 7.67 4.28 2.29
N LEU A 29 6.46 4.18 1.75
CA LEU A 29 5.86 2.90 1.42
C LEU A 29 6.34 2.47 0.05
N HIS A 30 6.67 1.20 -0.07
CA HIS A 30 7.09 0.57 -1.30
C HIS A 30 6.12 -0.57 -1.67
N SER A 31 6.10 -0.95 -2.94
CA SER A 31 5.30 -2.06 -3.46
C SER A 31 6.02 -2.72 -4.62
N ASP A 32 6.05 -4.05 -4.63
CA ASP A 32 6.51 -4.85 -5.76
C ASP A 32 5.44 -4.95 -6.86
N GLY A 33 4.19 -4.61 -6.54
CA GLY A 33 3.09 -4.48 -7.48
C GLY A 33 2.99 -3.05 -8.02
N ALA A 34 1.98 -2.31 -7.55
CA ALA A 34 1.78 -0.92 -7.91
C ALA A 34 1.29 -0.12 -6.70
N LEU A 35 1.73 1.13 -6.58
CA LEU A 35 1.39 1.99 -5.45
C LEU A 35 1.26 3.44 -5.90
N VAL A 36 0.11 4.06 -5.67
CA VAL A 36 -0.15 5.45 -6.08
C VAL A 36 -0.90 6.23 -5.00
N ALA A 37 -0.45 7.46 -4.74
CA ALA A 37 -1.05 8.31 -3.72
C ALA A 37 -2.50 8.64 -4.09
N TRP A 38 -3.40 8.52 -3.13
CA TRP A 38 -4.80 8.90 -3.32
C TRP A 38 -4.96 10.41 -3.07
N PRO A 39 -5.39 11.20 -4.07
CA PRO A 39 -5.48 12.66 -3.92
C PRO A 39 -6.77 13.14 -3.23
N GLY A 40 -7.75 12.26 -3.03
CA GLY A 40 -9.03 12.61 -2.41
C GLY A 40 -8.98 12.61 -0.88
N SER A 41 -9.90 13.35 -0.25
CA SER A 41 -10.06 13.39 1.21
C SER A 41 -10.78 12.15 1.77
N GLY A 42 -11.68 11.55 0.98
CA GLY A 42 -12.47 10.39 1.34
C GLY A 42 -11.74 9.06 1.20
N THR A 43 -12.42 7.98 1.60
CA THR A 43 -11.95 6.60 1.33
C THR A 43 -12.16 6.28 -0.16
N PRO A 44 -11.11 5.85 -0.89
CA PRO A 44 -11.26 5.51 -2.28
C PRO A 44 -12.10 4.24 -2.48
N THR A 45 -12.85 4.22 -3.57
CA THR A 45 -13.57 3.02 -4.03
C THR A 45 -12.66 2.14 -4.90
N GLN A 46 -13.07 0.88 -5.10
CA GLN A 46 -12.35 -0.06 -5.98
C GLN A 46 -12.15 0.51 -7.39
N ALA A 47 -13.18 1.11 -7.98
CA ALA A 47 -13.12 1.66 -9.33
C ALA A 47 -12.15 2.85 -9.43
N GLN A 48 -12.15 3.73 -8.41
CA GLN A 48 -11.22 4.87 -8.36
C GLN A 48 -9.77 4.41 -8.24
N CYS A 49 -9.49 3.44 -7.38
CA CYS A 49 -8.13 2.89 -7.28
C CYS A 49 -7.70 2.16 -8.54
N ALA A 50 -8.60 1.38 -9.16
CA ALA A 50 -8.29 0.70 -10.43
C ALA A 50 -7.94 1.70 -11.55
N ALA A 51 -8.69 2.79 -11.67
CA ALA A 51 -8.42 3.85 -12.64
C ALA A 51 -7.10 4.59 -12.36
N LEU A 52 -6.79 4.84 -11.08
CA LEU A 52 -5.58 5.55 -10.70
C LEU A 52 -4.33 4.68 -10.92
N LEU A 53 -4.40 3.40 -10.54
CA LEU A 53 -3.32 2.42 -10.74
C LEU A 53 -3.09 2.13 -12.22
N SER A 54 -4.16 2.08 -13.04
CA SER A 54 -4.01 1.87 -14.48
C SER A 54 -3.31 3.03 -15.17
N SER A 55 -3.48 4.25 -14.66
CA SER A 55 -2.86 5.48 -15.17
C SER A 55 -1.43 5.71 -14.64
N ASN A 56 -1.03 5.05 -13.55
CA ASN A 56 0.23 5.29 -12.84
C ASN A 56 1.02 4.00 -12.55
N ARG A 57 1.08 3.08 -13.51
CA ARG A 57 1.66 1.74 -13.33
C ARG A 57 3.15 1.70 -12.95
N ALA A 58 3.88 2.80 -13.12
CA ALA A 58 5.31 2.87 -12.82
C ALA A 58 5.62 3.26 -11.36
N THR A 59 4.63 3.77 -10.61
CA THR A 59 4.88 4.22 -9.25
C THR A 59 4.88 3.02 -8.30
N GLN A 60 6.03 2.79 -7.67
CA GLN A 60 6.28 1.67 -6.75
C GLN A 60 6.73 2.13 -5.37
N SER A 61 6.89 3.45 -5.16
CA SER A 61 7.28 4.03 -3.88
C SER A 61 6.59 5.37 -3.65
N LEU A 62 6.14 5.62 -2.43
CA LEU A 62 5.49 6.86 -2.03
C LEU A 62 6.01 7.34 -0.69
N LYS A 63 6.47 8.58 -0.62
CA LYS A 63 6.69 9.24 0.66
C LYS A 63 5.34 9.56 1.31
N VAL A 64 5.16 9.18 2.56
CA VAL A 64 3.88 9.23 3.27
C VAL A 64 4.01 9.91 4.64
N GLN A 65 2.87 10.30 5.18
CA GLN A 65 2.68 10.81 6.52
C GLN A 65 1.44 10.15 7.14
N VAL A 66 1.24 10.30 8.45
CA VAL A 66 0.01 9.80 9.10
C VAL A 66 -1.22 10.42 8.46
N GLY A 67 -2.24 9.61 8.19
CA GLY A 67 -3.46 9.97 7.45
C GLY A 67 -3.30 9.93 5.93
N ALA A 68 -2.10 9.68 5.39
CA ALA A 68 -1.92 9.50 3.95
C ALA A 68 -2.64 8.23 3.49
N LYS A 69 -3.33 8.35 2.34
CA LYS A 69 -4.03 7.24 1.68
C LYS A 69 -3.35 6.95 0.35
N ALA A 70 -3.30 5.67 -0.01
CA ALA A 70 -2.77 5.24 -1.30
C ALA A 70 -3.58 4.07 -1.85
N CYS A 71 -3.68 4.00 -3.16
CA CYS A 71 -4.18 2.83 -3.87
C CYS A 71 -3.03 1.86 -4.10
N VAL A 72 -3.28 0.56 -3.88
CA VAL A 72 -2.30 -0.51 -4.03
C VAL A 72 -2.82 -1.55 -5.03
N GLY A 73 -1.95 -1.99 -5.92
CA GLY A 73 -2.14 -3.17 -6.75
C GLY A 73 -1.30 -4.31 -6.18
N THR A 74 -1.92 -5.45 -5.92
CA THR A 74 -1.22 -6.63 -5.42
C THR A 74 -0.58 -7.43 -6.54
N TRP A 75 0.28 -8.37 -6.17
CA TRP A 75 0.93 -9.32 -7.08
C TRP A 75 -0.09 -10.16 -7.86
N GLN A 76 -1.20 -10.59 -7.22
CA GLN A 76 -2.29 -11.29 -7.92
C GLN A 76 -3.22 -10.36 -8.70
N ARG A 77 -2.84 -9.09 -8.90
CA ARG A 77 -3.61 -8.05 -9.61
C ARG A 77 -4.94 -7.73 -8.95
N HIS A 78 -5.07 -7.98 -7.65
CA HIS A 78 -6.16 -7.40 -6.89
C HIS A 78 -5.88 -5.91 -6.66
N VAL A 79 -6.96 -5.16 -6.45
CA VAL A 79 -6.91 -3.74 -6.16
C VAL A 79 -7.24 -3.56 -4.69
N GLY A 80 -6.56 -2.64 -4.04
CA GLY A 80 -6.85 -2.23 -2.69
C GLY A 80 -6.51 -0.78 -2.44
N TRP A 81 -6.69 -0.38 -1.20
CA TRP A 81 -6.21 0.89 -0.69
C TRP A 81 -5.66 0.70 0.72
N VAL A 82 -4.78 1.62 1.10
CA VAL A 82 -4.14 1.66 2.41
C VAL A 82 -4.23 3.05 3.01
N GLU A 83 -4.26 3.10 4.34
CA GLU A 83 -4.15 4.31 5.14
C GLU A 83 -3.02 4.15 6.14
N VAL A 84 -2.14 5.14 6.21
CA VAL A 84 -1.10 5.19 7.24
C VAL A 84 -1.72 5.68 8.53
N THR A 85 -1.82 4.81 9.53
CA THR A 85 -2.44 5.14 10.82
C THR A 85 -1.42 5.59 11.86
N SER A 86 -0.18 5.11 11.78
CA SER A 86 0.91 5.52 12.67
C SER A 86 2.27 5.34 12.00
N ILE A 87 3.23 6.19 12.38
CA ILE A 87 4.66 6.03 12.04
C ILE A 87 5.45 6.20 13.35
N PRO A 88 5.58 5.14 14.17
CA PRO A 88 6.29 5.22 15.44
C PRO A 88 7.76 5.60 15.29
N ASP A 89 8.43 5.05 14.28
CA ASP A 89 9.82 5.31 13.98
C ASP A 89 10.15 4.99 12.51
N ALA A 90 11.40 5.22 12.11
CA ALA A 90 11.82 5.07 10.72
C ALA A 90 11.80 3.61 10.20
N GLN A 91 11.70 2.62 11.07
CA GLN A 91 11.64 1.19 10.74
C GLN A 91 10.28 0.56 11.05
N ARG A 92 9.30 1.34 11.48
CA ARG A 92 7.95 0.85 11.80
C ARG A 92 6.89 1.80 11.29
N MET A 93 5.92 1.24 10.59
CA MET A 93 4.74 1.95 10.12
C MET A 93 3.53 1.04 10.29
N ASP A 94 2.48 1.58 10.90
CA ASP A 94 1.21 0.88 11.01
C ASP A 94 0.28 1.40 9.90
N VAL A 95 -0.33 0.47 9.18
CA VAL A 95 -1.22 0.75 8.07
C VAL A 95 -2.49 -0.08 8.17
N THR A 96 -3.62 0.52 7.81
CA THR A 96 -4.86 -0.20 7.56
C THR A 96 -4.96 -0.47 6.08
N ALA A 97 -5.22 -1.73 5.68
CA ALA A 97 -5.33 -2.11 4.28
C ALA A 97 -6.69 -2.77 3.99
N THR A 98 -7.34 -2.35 2.92
CA THR A 98 -8.51 -3.03 2.35
C THR A 98 -8.17 -3.46 0.93
N VAL A 99 -8.23 -4.75 0.66
CA VAL A 99 -8.07 -5.31 -0.68
C VAL A 99 -9.39 -5.95 -1.10
N TRP A 100 -9.86 -5.59 -2.28
CA TRP A 100 -11.09 -6.09 -2.87
C TRP A 100 -10.85 -7.39 -3.65
N GLY A 101 -11.76 -8.35 -3.54
CA GLY A 101 -11.72 -9.59 -4.33
C GLY A 101 -10.75 -10.66 -3.84
N ARG A 102 -10.06 -10.44 -2.71
CA ARG A 102 -9.22 -11.47 -2.06
C ARG A 102 -10.06 -12.63 -1.53
N ARG A 103 -9.48 -13.83 -1.56
CA ARG A 103 -10.10 -15.10 -1.11
C ARG A 103 -9.30 -15.72 0.02
#